data_AF-X7YKQ1-F1
#
_entry.id   AF-X7YKQ1-F1
#
_cell.length_a   1.000
_cell.length_b   1.000
_cell.length_c   1.000
_cell.angle_alpha   90.00
_cell.angle_beta   90.00
_cell.angle_gamma   90.00
#
_symmetry.space_group_name_H-M   'P 1'
#
loop_
_entity.id
_entity.type
_entity.pdbx_description
1 polymer ?
#
loop_
_entity_poly.entity_id
_entity_poly.type
_entity_poly.pdbx_seq_one_letter_code
_entity_poly.pdbx_strand_id
1 'polypeptide(L)'
;MMVERGQEAGFIVPEPLSLRPHYVKTLTIWGDALEANREKAIEVASEEVYNRYMKYLRGCRDYFADEMLDCSLVTYLKPGAVR
;
A
#
# COMPACT_ATOMS: atom_id res chain seq x y z
N MET A 1 -10.81 -2.87 -13.33
CA MET A 1 -9.65 -2.16 -13.94
C MET A 1 -8.39 -3.01 -14.10
N MET A 2 -7.78 -3.64 -13.08
CA MET A 2 -6.58 -4.49 -13.28
C MET A 2 -6.88 -5.98 -13.52
N VAL A 3 -7.94 -6.50 -12.89
CA VAL A 3 -8.45 -7.87 -13.14
C VAL A 3 -8.94 -8.00 -14.58
N GLU A 4 -9.82 -7.09 -15.01
CA GLU A 4 -10.36 -7.05 -16.37
C GLU A 4 -9.26 -6.98 -17.43
N ARG A 5 -8.24 -6.12 -17.23
CA ARG A 5 -7.10 -6.01 -18.16
C ARG A 5 -6.29 -7.30 -18.25
N GLY A 6 -6.16 -8.04 -17.14
CA GLY A 6 -5.55 -9.36 -17.16
C GLY A 6 -6.37 -10.39 -17.93
N GLN A 7 -7.69 -10.38 -17.73
CA GLN A 7 -8.61 -11.27 -18.43
C GLN A 7 -8.61 -10.97 -19.94
N GLU A 8 -8.65 -9.70 -20.33
CA GLU A 8 -8.52 -9.25 -21.73
C GLU A 8 -7.20 -9.70 -22.36
N ALA A 9 -6.12 -9.72 -21.58
CA ALA A 9 -4.82 -10.23 -22.02
C ALA A 9 -4.72 -11.78 -22.04
N GLY A 10 -5.78 -12.49 -21.68
CA GLY A 10 -5.86 -13.96 -21.74
C GLY A 10 -5.45 -14.69 -20.46
N PHE A 11 -5.32 -13.99 -19.33
CA PHE A 11 -5.06 -14.64 -18.03
C PHE A 11 -6.36 -15.11 -17.36
N ILE A 12 -6.25 -16.22 -16.63
CA ILE A 12 -7.22 -16.58 -15.60
C ILE A 12 -6.81 -15.81 -14.34
N VAL A 13 -7.71 -14.97 -13.84
CA VAL A 13 -7.44 -14.11 -12.67
C VAL A 13 -8.38 -14.54 -11.54
N PRO A 14 -7.89 -15.29 -10.54
CA PRO A 14 -8.66 -15.62 -9.33
C PRO A 14 -9.05 -14.37 -8.52
N GLU A 15 -9.90 -14.56 -7.51
CA GLU A 15 -10.29 -13.48 -6.60
C GLU A 15 -9.06 -12.80 -5.99
N PRO A 16 -8.90 -11.47 -6.14
CA PRO A 16 -7.81 -10.73 -5.51
C PRO A 16 -7.90 -10.79 -3.99
N LEU A 17 -6.75 -10.94 -3.32
CA LEU A 17 -6.68 -10.84 -1.88
C LEU A 17 -6.50 -9.37 -1.47
N SER A 18 -7.44 -8.84 -0.68
CA SER A 18 -7.26 -7.53 -0.04
C SER A 18 -6.26 -7.62 1.10
N LEU A 19 -5.29 -6.70 1.09
CA LEU A 19 -4.29 -6.52 2.14
C LEU A 19 -4.54 -5.25 2.97
N ARG A 20 -5.67 -4.56 2.77
CA ARG A 20 -6.03 -3.32 3.50
C ARG A 20 -5.74 -3.35 5.00
N PRO A 21 -6.22 -4.33 5.79
CA PRO A 21 -5.97 -4.32 7.25
C PRO A 21 -4.48 -4.48 7.59
N HIS A 22 -3.70 -5.13 6.73
CA HIS A 22 -2.25 -5.23 6.89
C HIS A 22 -1.56 -3.90 6.55
N TYR A 23 -2.06 -3.18 5.56
CA TYR A 23 -1.53 -1.88 5.16
C TYR A 23 -1.81 -0.80 6.22
N VAL A 24 -2.97 -0.85 6.89
CA VAL A 24 -3.26 -0.01 8.07
C VAL A 24 -2.19 -0.22 9.14
N LYS A 25 -1.92 -1.48 9.53
CA LYS A 25 -0.88 -1.80 10.54
C LYS A 25 0.50 -1.32 10.13
N THR A 26 0.85 -1.54 8.86
CA THR A 26 2.16 -1.17 8.30
C THR A 26 2.38 0.34 8.35
N LEU A 27 1.42 1.12 7.87
CA LEU A 27 1.50 2.57 7.85
C LEU A 27 1.47 3.19 9.25
N THR A 28 0.77 2.57 10.20
CA THR A 28 0.86 2.96 11.61
C THR A 28 2.29 2.81 12.12
N ILE A 29 2.90 1.61 11.98
CA ILE A 29 4.26 1.34 12.45
C ILE A 29 5.28 2.28 11.78
N TRP A 30 5.17 2.50 10.46
CA TRP A 30 6.07 3.39 9.75
C TRP A 30 5.91 4.85 10.18
N GLY A 31 4.67 5.32 10.35
CA GLY A 31 4.39 6.67 10.84
C GLY A 31 4.95 6.89 12.23
N ASP A 32 4.72 5.94 13.15
CA ASP A 32 5.22 6.01 14.53
C ASP A 32 6.75 6.01 14.57
N ALA A 33 7.39 5.16 13.77
CA ALA A 33 8.84 5.08 13.70
C ALA A 33 9.46 6.37 13.11
N LEU A 34 8.83 6.97 12.08
CA LEU A 34 9.30 8.22 11.49
C LEU A 34 9.15 9.39 12.47
N GLU A 35 8.03 9.46 13.16
CA GLU A 35 7.76 10.47 14.19
C GLU A 35 8.75 10.38 15.35
N ALA A 36 9.02 9.17 15.85
CA ALA A 36 10.01 8.92 16.90
C ALA A 36 11.45 9.28 16.49
N ASN A 37 11.74 9.32 15.18
CA ASN A 37 13.05 9.67 14.62
C ASN A 37 13.05 11.04 13.92
N ARG A 38 12.10 11.94 14.24
CA ARG A 38 11.92 13.23 13.57
C ARG A 38 13.21 14.02 13.42
N GLU A 39 13.98 14.21 14.49
CA GLU A 39 15.21 15.03 14.46
C GLU A 39 16.22 14.50 13.45
N LYS A 40 16.49 13.19 13.48
CA LYS A 40 17.38 12.51 12.54
C LYS A 40 16.84 12.58 11.11
N ALA A 41 15.52 12.40 10.92
CA ALA A 41 14.90 12.49 9.60
C ALA A 41 15.03 13.89 8.98
N ILE A 42 14.91 14.94 9.79
CA ILE A 42 15.09 16.33 9.36
C ILE A 42 16.56 16.62 9.05
N GLU A 43 17.48 16.14 9.90
CA GLU A 43 18.94 16.27 9.68
C GLU A 43 19.37 15.61 8.37
N VAL A 44 18.86 14.40 8.09
CA VAL A 44 19.20 13.63 6.88
C VAL A 44 18.61 14.25 5.61
N ALA A 45 17.45 14.90 5.70
CA ALA A 45 16.74 15.44 4.56
C ALA A 45 16.35 16.90 4.75
N SER A 46 15.14 17.16 5.24
CA SER A 46 14.66 18.50 5.61
C SER A 46 13.33 18.39 6.37
N GLU A 47 12.93 19.48 7.02
CA GLU A 47 11.60 19.58 7.64
C GLU A 47 10.46 19.43 6.62
N GLU A 48 10.65 19.95 5.40
CA GLU A 48 9.67 19.81 4.33
C GLU A 48 9.48 18.34 3.93
N VAL A 49 10.56 17.58 3.80
CA VAL A 49 10.51 16.15 3.46
C VAL A 49 9.87 15.35 4.60
N TYR A 50 10.27 15.60 5.85
CA TYR A 50 9.66 14.96 7.01
C TYR A 50 8.14 15.17 7.03
N ASN A 51 7.68 16.42 6.91
CA ASN A 51 6.26 16.75 6.93
C ASN A 51 5.51 16.11 5.76
N ARG A 52 6.12 16.02 4.57
CA ARG A 52 5.55 15.36 3.41
C ARG A 52 5.33 13.86 3.64
N TYR A 53 6.32 13.17 4.19
CA TYR A 53 6.20 11.74 4.50
C TYR A 53 5.23 11.48 5.66
N MET A 54 5.21 12.32 6.69
CA MET A 54 4.20 12.22 7.75
C MET A 54 2.78 12.39 7.21
N LYS A 55 2.55 13.38 6.34
CA LYS A 55 1.25 13.56 5.66
C LYS A 55 0.87 12.33 4.84
N TYR A 56 1.82 11.77 4.08
CA TYR A 56 1.60 10.56 3.30
C TYR A 56 1.25 9.36 4.19
N LEU A 57 2.07 9.05 5.19
CA LEU A 57 1.90 7.86 6.03
C LEU A 57 0.61 7.91 6.84
N ARG A 58 0.36 9.03 7.54
CA ARG A 58 -0.85 9.19 8.37
C ARG A 58 -2.10 9.29 7.50
N GLY A 59 -2.05 10.10 6.43
CA GLY A 59 -3.17 10.25 5.52
C GLY A 59 -3.54 8.95 4.81
N CYS A 60 -2.57 8.21 4.28
CA CYS A 60 -2.85 6.89 3.71
C CYS A 60 -3.41 5.94 4.77
N ARG A 61 -2.86 5.90 5.99
CA ARG A 61 -3.38 5.04 7.07
C ARG A 61 -4.85 5.32 7.33
N ASP A 62 -5.22 6.59 7.41
CA ASP A 62 -6.60 7.02 7.65
C ASP A 62 -7.50 6.60 6.47
N TYR A 63 -7.10 6.86 5.22
CA TYR A 63 -7.87 6.44 4.05
C TYR A 63 -7.99 4.92 3.87
N PHE A 64 -6.98 4.14 4.28
CA PHE A 64 -7.09 2.67 4.32
C PHE A 64 -8.01 2.20 5.45
N ALA A 65 -8.02 2.89 6.61
CA ALA A 65 -8.89 2.56 7.74
C ALA A 65 -10.37 2.92 7.45
N ASP A 66 -10.60 4.02 6.77
CA ASP A 66 -11.92 4.50 6.32
C ASP A 66 -12.41 3.79 5.06
N GLU A 67 -11.71 2.75 4.61
CA GLU A 67 -12.08 1.92 3.46
C GLU A 67 -12.10 2.65 2.10
N MET A 68 -11.51 3.85 2.04
CA MET A 68 -11.39 4.65 0.81
C MET A 68 -10.26 4.16 -0.10
N LEU A 69 -9.29 3.41 0.44
CA LEU A 69 -8.19 2.78 -0.30
C LEU A 69 -8.11 1.28 0.01
N ASP A 70 -7.60 0.50 -0.96
CA ASP A 70 -7.28 -0.92 -0.83
C ASP A 70 -5.93 -1.25 -1.47
N CYS A 71 -5.32 -2.35 -1.04
CA CYS A 71 -4.09 -2.92 -1.59
C CYS A 71 -4.40 -4.35 -2.00
N SER A 72 -4.43 -4.61 -3.31
CA SER A 72 -4.82 -5.92 -3.84
C SER A 72 -3.60 -6.74 -4.25
N LEU A 73 -3.49 -7.96 -3.72
CA LEU A 73 -2.62 -8.99 -4.27
C LEU A 73 -3.40 -9.74 -5.34
N VAL A 74 -2.99 -9.57 -6.60
CA VAL A 74 -3.65 -10.18 -7.77
C VAL A 74 -2.77 -11.29 -8.32
N THR A 75 -3.36 -12.46 -8.52
CA THR A 75 -2.69 -13.60 -9.18
C THR A 75 -3.09 -13.66 -10.64
N TYR A 76 -2.13 -13.84 -11.55
CA TYR A 76 -2.37 -13.96 -12.99
C TYR A 76 -1.85 -15.31 -13.49
N LEU A 77 -2.76 -16.18 -13.93
CA LEU A 77 -2.44 -17.52 -14.41
C LEU A 77 -2.55 -17.59 -15.93
N LYS A 78 -1.48 -18.02 -16.62
CA LYS A 78 -1.56 -18.33 -18.05
C LYS A 78 -2.46 -19.56 -18.27
N PRO A 79 -3.05 -19.72 -19.47
CA PRO A 79 -3.70 -20.97 -19.85
C PRO A 79 -2.74 -22.16 -19.66
N GLY A 80 -3.18 -23.19 -18.93
CA GLY A 80 -2.37 -24.38 -18.63
C GLY A 80 -1.45 -24.26 -17.41
N ALA A 81 -1.52 -23.18 -16.62
CA ALA A 81 -0.79 -23.10 -15.36
C ALA A 81 -1.21 -24.23 -14.40
N VAL A 82 -0.22 -24.88 -13.78
CA VAL A 82 -0.46 -25.88 -12.73
C VAL A 82 -0.92 -25.14 -11.47
N ARG A 83 -1.96 -25.67 -10.84
CA ARG A 83 -2.59 -25.08 -9.65
C ARG A 83 -1.82 -25.40 -8.38
#